data_AF-A0A497P8G8-F1
#
_entry.id   AF-A0A497P8G8-F1
#
_cell.length_a   1.000
_cell.length_b   1.000
_cell.length_c   1.000
_cell.angle_alpha   90.00
_cell.angle_beta   90.00
_cell.angle_gamma   90.00
#
_symmetry.space_group_name_H-M   'P 1'
#
loop_
_entity.id
_entity.type
_entity.pdbx_description
1 polymer ?
#
loop_
_entity_poly.entity_id
_entity_poly.type
_entity_poly.pdbx_seq_one_letter_code
_entity_poly.pdbx_strand_id
1 'polypeptide(L)'
;MSNTKKTKVNTLQTKRFVIRKSLIGKNTIIVFTNHKGDKCEYNHDVVYNQLKDKFESMPCFAKYSSYTNSKNLPKFVRDLEVIM
;
A
#
# COMPACT_ATOMS: atom_id res chain seq x y z
N MET A 1 8.22 34.46 5.54
CA MET A 1 7.04 33.56 5.52
C MET A 1 7.46 32.26 4.85
N SER A 2 7.64 31.19 5.61
CA SER A 2 7.89 29.86 5.05
C SER A 2 7.13 28.84 5.90
N ASN A 3 5.85 28.63 5.58
CA ASN A 3 5.08 27.53 6.13
C ASN A 3 5.60 26.22 5.53
N THR A 4 6.57 25.60 6.20
CA THR A 4 6.97 24.23 5.92
C THR A 4 5.81 23.31 6.31
N LYS A 5 4.91 23.02 5.37
CA LYS A 5 3.88 21.99 5.54
C LYS A 5 4.60 20.65 5.77
N LYS A 6 4.79 20.26 7.04
CA LYS A 6 5.11 18.87 7.40
C LYS A 6 3.99 18.01 6.82
N THR A 7 4.27 17.29 5.73
CA THR A 7 3.35 16.30 5.18
C THR A 7 3.14 15.24 6.26
N LYS A 8 1.98 15.28 6.94
CA LYS A 8 1.65 14.35 8.01
C LYS A 8 1.55 12.95 7.42
N VAL A 9 2.58 12.13 7.63
CA VAL A 9 2.56 10.71 7.28
C VAL A 9 1.52 10.03 8.16
N ASN A 10 0.52 9.40 7.55
CA ASN A 10 -0.52 8.69 8.29
C ASN A 10 -0.16 7.21 8.35
N THR A 11 -0.09 6.64 9.54
CA THR A 11 0.11 5.19 9.71
C THR A 11 -1.24 4.52 9.91
N LEU A 12 -1.54 3.50 9.12
CA LEU A 12 -2.77 2.72 9.18
C LEU A 12 -2.43 1.25 9.46
N GLN A 13 -2.89 0.75 10.60
CA GLN A 13 -2.80 -0.67 10.91
C GLN A 13 -3.94 -1.44 10.23
N THR A 14 -3.59 -2.55 9.59
CA THR A 14 -4.55 -3.42 8.91
C THR A 14 -4.28 -4.87 9.26
N LYS A 15 -5.24 -5.74 8.93
CA LYS A 15 -5.11 -7.20 9.13
C LYS A 15 -4.47 -7.92 7.93
N ARG A 16 -4.15 -7.18 6.86
CA ARG A 16 -3.77 -7.74 5.56
C ARG A 16 -3.15 -6.68 4.65
N PHE A 17 -2.44 -7.12 3.62
CA PHE A 17 -2.03 -6.24 2.54
C PHE A 17 -3.23 -5.59 1.87
N VAL A 18 -3.13 -4.30 1.58
CA VAL A 18 -4.20 -3.50 0.99
C VAL A 18 -3.68 -2.33 0.12
N ILE A 19 -4.28 -2.17 -1.05
CA ILE A 19 -4.18 -0.98 -1.90
C ILE A 19 -5.61 -0.48 -2.12
N ARG A 20 -5.89 0.81 -1.88
CA ARG A 20 -7.22 1.42 -1.99
C ARG A 20 -7.12 2.70 -2.79
N LYS A 21 -8.04 2.91 -3.74
CA LYS A 21 -8.13 4.17 -4.49
C LYS A 21 -8.29 5.39 -3.57
N SER A 22 -9.03 5.23 -2.47
CA SER A 22 -9.24 6.30 -1.48
C SER A 22 -8.02 6.69 -0.65
N LEU A 23 -6.92 5.92 -0.72
CA LEU A 23 -5.67 6.21 -0.02
C LEU A 23 -4.59 6.78 -0.96
N ILE A 24 -4.83 6.80 -2.27
CA ILE A 24 -3.89 7.36 -3.25
C ILE A 24 -3.67 8.85 -2.96
N GLY A 25 -2.42 9.26 -2.85
CA GLY A 25 -2.02 10.65 -2.61
C GLY A 25 -2.14 11.10 -1.15
N LYS A 26 -2.42 10.16 -0.23
CA LYS A 26 -2.51 10.44 1.21
C LYS A 26 -1.21 10.14 1.96
N ASN A 27 -0.18 9.65 1.28
CA ASN A 27 1.12 9.28 1.83
C ASN A 27 0.99 8.44 3.11
N THR A 28 0.24 7.33 2.99
CA THR A 28 -0.14 6.48 4.14
C THR A 28 0.80 5.29 4.25
N ILE A 29 1.37 5.06 5.42
CA ILE A 29 2.12 3.84 5.75
C ILE A 29 1.15 2.78 6.23
N ILE A 30 1.12 1.63 5.56
CA ILE A 30 0.33 0.48 5.97
C ILE A 30 1.20 -0.45 6.79
N VAL A 31 0.69 -0.87 7.95
CA VAL A 31 1.34 -1.85 8.82
C VAL A 31 0.40 -3.02 9.06
N PHE A 32 0.87 -4.24 8.80
CA PHE A 32 0.12 -5.45 9.14
C PHE A 32 1.06 -6.61 9.46
N THR A 33 0.56 -7.59 10.22
CA THR A 33 1.25 -8.85 10.45
C THR A 33 0.70 -9.91 9.51
N ASN A 34 1.56 -10.61 8.77
CA ASN A 34 1.14 -11.67 7.86
C ASN A 34 0.79 -12.98 8.61
N HIS A 35 0.30 -14.00 7.89
CA HIS A 35 -0.02 -15.30 8.50
C HIS A 35 1.18 -16.05 9.10
N LYS A 36 2.42 -15.68 8.74
CA LYS A 36 3.66 -16.27 9.27
C LYS A 36 4.14 -15.58 10.54
N GLY A 37 3.52 -14.47 10.94
CA GLY A 37 3.95 -13.66 12.08
C GLY A 37 4.91 -12.53 11.70
N ASP A 38 5.26 -12.36 10.42
CA ASP A 38 6.16 -11.29 10.00
C ASP A 38 5.41 -9.95 9.96
N LYS A 39 6.02 -8.92 10.55
CA LYS A 39 5.54 -7.54 10.43
C LYS A 39 5.89 -7.01 9.04
N CYS A 40 4.88 -6.62 8.28
CA CYS A 40 5.01 -5.98 6.98
C CYS A 40 4.62 -4.49 7.10
N GLU A 41 5.50 -3.62 6.64
CA GLU A 41 5.32 -2.17 6.65
C GLU A 41 5.67 -1.62 5.27
N TYR A 42 4.80 -0.80 4.68
CA TYR A 42 5.03 -0.22 3.36
C TYR A 42 4.28 1.09 3.16
N ASN A 43 4.81 1.96 2.31
CA ASN A 43 4.10 3.15 1.86
C ASN A 43 3.08 2.79 0.75
N HIS A 44 1.81 3.10 0.99
CA HIS A 44 0.71 2.83 0.08
C HIS A 44 0.94 3.45 -1.31
N ASP A 45 1.36 4.71 -1.36
CA ASP A 45 1.47 5.46 -2.60
C ASP A 45 2.68 5.02 -3.41
N VAL A 46 3.79 4.70 -2.75
CA VAL A 46 4.99 4.15 -3.41
C VAL A 46 4.65 2.84 -4.10
N VAL A 47 4.01 1.90 -3.38
CA VAL A 47 3.62 0.61 -3.95
C VAL A 47 2.59 0.76 -5.07
N TYR A 48 1.60 1.64 -4.90
CA TYR A 48 0.61 1.91 -5.95
C TYR A 48 1.28 2.49 -7.20
N ASN A 49 2.18 3.48 -7.07
CA ASN A 49 2.82 4.14 -8.20
C ASN A 49 3.74 3.20 -8.99
N GLN A 50 4.52 2.35 -8.30
CA GLN A 50 5.41 1.37 -8.95
C GLN A 50 4.64 0.29 -9.73
N LEU A 51 3.42 -0.04 -9.29
CA LEU A 51 2.59 -1.10 -9.86
C LEU A 51 1.29 -0.56 -10.45
N LYS A 52 1.26 0.73 -10.82
CA LYS A 52 0.04 1.44 -11.19
C LYS A 52 -0.70 0.74 -12.32
N ASP A 53 0.00 0.47 -13.40
CA ASP A 53 -0.57 -0.19 -14.59
C ASP A 53 -1.14 -1.57 -14.24
N LYS A 54 -0.46 -2.30 -13.34
CA LYS A 54 -0.87 -3.62 -12.88
C LYS A 54 -2.12 -3.58 -12.01
N PHE A 55 -2.27 -2.57 -11.15
CA PHE A 55 -3.49 -2.40 -10.35
C PHE A 55 -4.65 -1.88 -11.21
N GLU A 56 -4.41 -0.89 -12.07
CA GLU A 56 -5.46 -0.36 -12.95
C GLU A 56 -5.92 -1.37 -14.01
N SER A 57 -5.05 -2.31 -14.43
CA SER A 57 -5.44 -3.40 -15.33
C SER A 57 -6.25 -4.51 -14.66
N MET A 58 -6.38 -4.53 -13.32
CA MET A 58 -7.13 -5.55 -12.60
C MET A 58 -8.63 -5.21 -12.55
N PRO A 59 -9.52 -6.08 -13.07
CA PRO A 59 -10.96 -5.85 -13.02
C PRO A 59 -11.50 -5.70 -11.59
N CYS A 60 -10.91 -6.41 -10.62
CA CYS A 60 -11.30 -6.30 -9.22
C CYS A 60 -10.93 -4.94 -8.61
N PHE A 61 -9.81 -4.33 -9.02
CA PHE A 61 -9.41 -3.03 -8.53
C PHE A 61 -10.31 -1.93 -9.12
N ALA A 62 -10.68 -2.06 -10.39
CA ALA A 62 -11.68 -1.18 -11.01
C ALA A 62 -13.05 -1.33 -10.32
N LYS A 63 -13.51 -2.57 -10.08
CA LYS A 63 -14.83 -2.85 -9.50
C LYS A 63 -14.94 -2.47 -8.01
N TYR A 64 -13.95 -2.84 -7.20
CA TYR A 64 -14.01 -2.71 -5.74
C TYR A 64 -13.20 -1.52 -5.22
N SER A 65 -12.56 -0.75 -6.12
CA SER A 65 -11.67 0.37 -5.77
C SER A 65 -10.55 -0.02 -4.79
N SER A 66 -10.24 -1.32 -4.71
CA SER A 66 -9.27 -1.86 -3.77
C SER A 66 -8.79 -3.25 -4.17
N TYR A 67 -7.58 -3.56 -3.74
CA TYR A 67 -6.96 -4.87 -3.85
C TYR A 67 -6.44 -5.28 -2.47
N THR A 68 -6.66 -6.53 -2.06
CA THR A 68 -6.19 -7.03 -0.76
C THR A 68 -5.59 -8.42 -0.87
N ASN A 69 -4.67 -8.76 0.03
CA ASN A 69 -4.14 -10.11 0.16
C ASN A 69 -3.98 -10.48 1.64
N SER A 70 -4.78 -11.45 2.09
CA SER A 70 -4.89 -11.86 3.50
C SER A 70 -3.79 -12.80 3.96
N LYS A 71 -3.19 -13.59 3.06
CA LYS A 71 -2.17 -14.56 3.45
C LYS A 71 -0.84 -13.84 3.64
N ASN A 72 -0.32 -13.24 2.58
CA ASN A 72 1.00 -12.60 2.60
C ASN A 72 1.01 -11.40 1.66
N LEU A 73 2.13 -10.66 1.62
CA LEU A 73 2.40 -9.73 0.53
C LEU A 73 2.26 -10.48 -0.81
N PRO A 74 1.62 -9.89 -1.83
CA PRO A 74 1.61 -10.46 -3.18
C PRO A 74 3.04 -10.65 -3.68
N LYS A 75 3.29 -11.70 -4.48
CA LYS A 75 4.65 -12.00 -4.98
C LYS A 75 5.27 -10.79 -5.69
N PHE A 76 4.51 -10.18 -6.61
CA PHE A 76 4.92 -8.99 -7.34
C PHE A 76 5.14 -7.73 -6.48
N VAL A 77 4.72 -7.73 -5.20
CA VAL A 77 5.03 -6.66 -4.24
C VAL A 77 6.28 -7.00 -3.45
N ARG A 78 6.56 -8.29 -3.20
CA ARG A 78 7.79 -8.76 -2.56
C ARG A 78 9.00 -8.65 -3.47
N ASP A 79 8.78 -8.78 -4.77
CA ASP A 79 9.81 -8.65 -5.80
C ASP A 79 10.14 -7.18 -6.08
N LEU A 80 9.37 -6.23 -5.54
CA LEU A 80 9.76 -4.82 -5.56
C LEU A 80 10.92 -4.63 -4.58
N GLU A 81 11.99 -3.97 -5.02
CA GLU A 81 12.88 -3.23 -4.12
C GLU A 81 12.08 -2.07 -3.51
N VAL A 82 11.13 -2.39 -2.64
CA VAL A 82 10.60 -1.39 -1.72
C VAL A 82 11.75 -1.12 -0.78
N ILE A 83 12.45 -0.01 -1.03
CA ILE A 83 13.48 0.55 -0.15
C ILE A 83 12.91 0.48 1.27
N MET A 84 13.43 -0.44 2.07
CA MET A 84 13.18 -0.49 3.52
C MET A 84 13.87 0.69 4.18
#